data_AF-A0A7S1ESR7-F1
#
_entry.id   AF-A0A7S1ESR7-F1
#
_cell.length_a   1.000
_cell.length_b   1.000
_cell.length_c   1.000
_cell.angle_alpha   90.00
_cell.angle_beta   90.00
_cell.angle_gamma   90.00
#
_symmetry.space_group_name_H-M   'P 1'
#
loop_
_entity.id
_entity.type
_entity.pdbx_description
1 polymer ?
#
loop_
_entity_poly.entity_id
_entity_poly.type
_entity_poly.pdbx_seq_one_letter_code
_entity_poly.pdbx_strand_id
1 'polypeptide(L)'
;VLQLDVPDEVLIERVIGRRTDPETGEIYHVVYDMPSEEEIRNRLIQRSDDTEEKARVRLQAYREHSETLLNRYAEKVVRILGTQSKSAVFGEISSKIQHTLRKNGEFYPKFMLMGAPGSGKGTQCAMLIEKYGCVHLSTGDMLRQAVSEGEKNALGVEAKKFMESGQLVPDE
;
A
#
# COMPACT_ATOMS: atom_id res chain seq x y z
N VAL A 1 -9.91 -11.50 3.77
CA VAL A 1 -9.46 -10.32 3.00
C VAL A 1 -9.72 -9.09 3.86
N LEU A 2 -8.75 -8.20 4.02
CA LEU A 2 -8.86 -6.99 4.83
C LEU A 2 -8.91 -5.81 3.86
N GLN A 3 -9.97 -4.99 3.91
CA GLN A 3 -10.10 -3.80 3.06
C GLN A 3 -9.97 -2.55 3.92
N LEU A 4 -8.97 -1.71 3.62
CA LEU A 4 -8.83 -0.38 4.18
C LEU A 4 -9.75 0.58 3.43
N ASP A 5 -10.76 1.08 4.13
CA ASP A 5 -11.72 2.03 3.61
C ASP A 5 -11.37 3.45 4.07
N VAL A 6 -11.14 4.33 3.09
CA VAL A 6 -10.71 5.71 3.30
C VAL A 6 -11.37 6.56 2.20
N PRO A 7 -11.93 7.74 2.55
CA PRO A 7 -12.46 8.68 1.57
C PRO A 7 -11.41 9.17 0.58
N ASP A 8 -11.84 9.47 -0.63
CA ASP A 8 -10.99 9.82 -1.77
C ASP A 8 -10.20 11.11 -1.53
N GLU A 9 -10.79 12.09 -0.85
CA GLU A 9 -10.14 13.36 -0.51
C GLU A 9 -8.94 13.14 0.41
N VAL A 10 -9.10 12.28 1.41
CA VAL A 10 -8.04 11.93 2.37
C VAL A 10 -6.94 11.11 1.69
N LEU A 11 -7.31 10.25 0.73
CA LEU A 11 -6.34 9.45 -0.03
C LEU A 11 -5.44 10.34 -0.88
N ILE A 12 -6.02 11.32 -1.58
CA ILE A 12 -5.27 12.26 -2.42
C ILE A 12 -4.27 13.05 -1.56
N GLU A 13 -4.71 13.62 -0.43
CA GLU A 13 -3.83 14.35 0.49
C GLU A 13 -2.65 13.48 0.96
N ARG A 14 -2.94 12.23 1.37
CA ARG A 14 -1.92 11.28 1.84
C ARG A 14 -0.94 10.87 0.75
N VAL A 15 -1.37 10.80 -0.51
CA VAL A 15 -0.50 10.47 -1.65
C VAL A 15 0.47 11.61 -1.92
N ILE A 16 -0.02 12.86 -1.96
CA ILE A 16 0.80 14.05 -2.23
C ILE A 16 1.83 14.28 -1.12
N GLY A 17 1.44 14.05 0.14
CA GLY A 17 2.32 14.17 1.30
C GLY A 17 3.31 13.02 1.49
N ARG A 18 3.24 11.96 0.67
CA ARG A 18 4.11 10.79 0.79
C ARG A 18 5.54 11.09 0.38
N ARG A 19 6.48 10.60 1.18
CA ARG A 19 7.91 10.62 0.90
C ARG A 19 8.45 9.21 1.01
N THR A 20 9.52 8.92 0.28
CA THR A 20 10.20 7.63 0.33
C THR A 20 11.68 7.87 0.50
N ASP A 21 12.29 7.13 1.40
CA ASP A 21 13.72 7.08 1.55
C ASP A 21 14.31 6.17 0.45
N PRO A 22 15.17 6.67 -0.45
CA PRO A 22 15.74 5.88 -1.53
C PRO A 22 16.73 4.81 -1.05
N GLU A 23 17.30 4.95 0.16
CA GLU A 23 18.27 3.99 0.69
C GLU A 23 17.60 2.81 1.39
N THR A 24 16.57 3.09 2.20
CA THR A 24 15.90 2.05 3.00
C THR A 24 14.60 1.55 2.35
N GLY A 25 14.03 2.33 1.42
CA GLY A 25 12.70 2.08 0.87
C GLY A 25 11.55 2.44 1.81
N GLU A 26 11.85 2.97 3.00
CA GLU A 26 10.84 3.34 3.99
C GLU A 26 9.96 4.50 3.50
N ILE A 27 8.70 4.47 3.92
CA ILE A 27 7.68 5.44 3.51
C ILE A 27 7.38 6.37 4.68
N TYR A 28 7.53 7.67 4.43
CA TYR A 28 7.28 8.75 5.36
C TYR A 28 6.15 9.65 4.87
N HIS A 29 5.62 10.51 5.75
CA HIS A 29 4.61 11.51 5.40
C HIS A 29 4.94 12.85 6.03
N VAL A 30 4.94 13.91 5.23
CA VAL A 30 5.37 15.26 5.65
C VAL A 30 4.62 15.81 6.87
N VAL A 31 3.36 15.42 7.07
CA VAL A 31 2.53 15.85 8.22
C VAL A 31 2.46 14.84 9.36
N TYR A 32 2.39 13.55 9.05
CA TYR A 32 1.97 12.52 10.02
C TYR A 32 3.10 11.64 10.51
N ASP A 33 4.23 11.67 9.80
CA ASP A 33 5.31 10.70 9.95
C ASP A 33 6.58 11.23 9.30
N MET A 34 7.03 12.40 9.74
CA MET A 34 8.29 12.98 9.26
C MET A 34 9.42 12.55 10.21
N PRO A 35 10.54 12.04 9.69
CA PRO A 35 11.65 11.63 10.55
C PRO A 35 12.27 12.83 11.27
N SER A 36 12.76 12.58 12.48
CA SER A 36 13.39 13.61 13.32
C SER A 36 14.83 13.92 12.86
N GLU A 37 15.45 12.93 12.24
CA GLU A 37 16.80 12.86 11.72
C GLU A 37 16.93 13.68 10.44
N GLU A 38 17.76 14.72 10.47
CA GLU A 38 17.91 15.65 9.36
C GLU A 38 18.51 15.00 8.11
N GLU A 39 19.43 14.05 8.27
CA GLU A 39 20.02 13.28 7.18
C GLU A 39 18.95 12.51 6.39
N ILE A 40 18.03 11.84 7.10
CA ILE A 40 16.91 11.12 6.48
C ILE A 40 16.00 12.13 5.77
N ARG A 41 15.62 13.24 6.43
CA ARG A 41 14.76 14.27 5.83
C ARG A 41 15.32 14.82 4.51
N ASN A 42 16.63 15.05 4.44
CA ASN A 42 17.28 15.66 3.28
C ASN A 42 17.37 14.72 2.06
N ARG A 43 17.35 13.39 2.28
CA ARG A 43 17.37 12.40 1.18
C ARG A 43 15.98 11.92 0.75
N LEU A 44 14.92 12.29 1.49
CA LEU A 44 13.56 11.88 1.15
C LEU A 44 13.15 12.39 -0.23
N ILE A 45 12.67 11.48 -1.08
CA ILE A 45 12.15 11.81 -2.40
C ILE A 45 10.63 11.62 -2.47
N GLN A 46 9.99 12.42 -3.30
CA GLN A 46 8.60 12.15 -3.72
C GLN A 46 8.65 11.24 -4.94
N ARG A 47 7.76 10.24 -4.98
CA ARG A 47 7.69 9.34 -6.14
C ARG A 47 7.07 10.07 -7.32
N SER A 48 7.44 9.66 -8.54
CA SER A 48 6.92 10.27 -9.78
C SER A 48 5.40 10.07 -9.96
N ASP A 49 4.80 9.10 -9.27
CA ASP A 49 3.38 8.78 -9.27
C ASP A 49 2.58 9.46 -8.12
N ASP A 50 3.24 10.27 -7.27
CA ASP A 50 2.65 10.95 -6.10
C ASP A 50 2.19 12.39 -6.39
N THR A 51 1.55 12.58 -7.55
CA THR A 51 0.90 13.86 -7.93
C THR A 51 -0.61 13.74 -7.81
N GLU A 52 -1.32 14.86 -7.65
CA GLU A 52 -2.78 14.85 -7.53
C GLU A 52 -3.46 14.21 -8.75
N GLU A 53 -3.05 14.62 -9.96
CA GLU A 53 -3.61 14.11 -11.22
C GLU A 53 -3.46 12.59 -11.32
N LYS A 54 -2.27 12.07 -11.05
CA LYS A 54 -1.99 10.62 -11.08
C LYS A 54 -2.68 9.87 -9.95
N ALA A 55 -2.79 10.48 -8.77
CA ALA A 55 -3.53 9.90 -7.65
C ALA A 55 -5.00 9.68 -8.03
N ARG A 56 -5.63 10.65 -8.70
CA ARG A 56 -7.02 10.54 -9.19
C ARG A 56 -7.17 9.44 -10.24
N VAL A 57 -6.28 9.36 -11.24
CA VAL A 57 -6.29 8.29 -12.26
C VAL A 57 -6.21 6.91 -11.61
N ARG A 58 -5.27 6.73 -10.67
CA ARG A 58 -5.10 5.45 -9.97
C ARG A 58 -6.28 5.11 -9.06
N LEU A 59 -6.91 6.12 -8.47
CA LEU A 59 -8.08 5.95 -7.63
C LEU A 59 -9.28 5.51 -8.46
N GLN A 60 -9.50 6.13 -9.61
CA GLN A 60 -10.53 5.72 -10.56
C GLN A 60 -10.31 4.28 -11.02
N ALA A 61 -9.11 3.94 -11.49
CA ALA A 61 -8.77 2.57 -11.88
C ALA A 61 -8.97 1.58 -10.71
N TYR A 62 -8.60 1.96 -9.49
CA TYR A 62 -8.88 1.15 -8.31
C TYR A 62 -10.38 0.93 -8.11
N ARG A 63 -11.23 1.96 -8.21
CA ARG A 63 -12.68 1.82 -8.04
C ARG A 63 -13.29 0.91 -9.11
N GLU A 64 -12.93 1.11 -10.37
CA GLU A 64 -13.42 0.32 -11.51
C GLU A 64 -13.07 -1.18 -11.37
N HIS A 65 -11.86 -1.52 -10.91
CA HIS A 65 -11.42 -2.92 -10.81
C HIS A 65 -11.63 -3.55 -9.43
N SER A 66 -11.69 -2.75 -8.35
CA SER A 66 -11.78 -3.26 -6.98
C SER A 66 -13.11 -3.95 -6.70
N GLU A 67 -14.20 -3.52 -7.31
CA GLU A 67 -15.52 -4.14 -7.13
C GLU A 67 -15.50 -5.61 -7.54
N THR A 68 -14.86 -5.95 -8.65
CA THR A 68 -14.74 -7.33 -9.14
C THR A 68 -14.03 -8.22 -8.13
N LEU A 69 -12.90 -7.76 -7.56
CA LEU A 69 -12.16 -8.50 -6.55
C LEU A 69 -12.92 -8.60 -5.22
N LEU A 70 -13.55 -7.51 -4.77
CA LEU A 70 -14.33 -7.51 -3.54
C LEU A 70 -15.55 -8.43 -3.65
N ASN A 71 -16.21 -8.48 -4.82
CA ASN A 71 -17.31 -9.39 -5.09
C ASN A 71 -16.86 -10.86 -5.04
N ARG A 72 -15.69 -11.18 -5.59
CA ARG A 72 -15.14 -12.56 -5.55
C ARG A 72 -14.89 -13.05 -4.13
N TYR A 73 -14.52 -12.15 -3.22
CA TYR A 73 -14.21 -12.46 -1.83
C TYR A 73 -15.28 -11.97 -0.84
N ALA A 74 -16.47 -11.57 -1.29
CA ALA A 74 -17.44 -10.79 -0.51
C ALA A 74 -17.71 -11.35 0.89
N GLU A 75 -17.88 -12.68 1.00
CA GLU A 75 -18.13 -13.39 2.26
C GLU A 75 -16.96 -13.36 3.26
N LYS A 76 -15.74 -13.06 2.79
CA LYS A 76 -14.48 -13.06 3.54
C LYS A 76 -13.84 -11.67 3.62
N VAL A 77 -14.48 -10.63 3.07
CA VAL A 77 -13.99 -9.25 3.15
C VAL A 77 -14.36 -8.67 4.50
N VAL A 78 -13.36 -8.15 5.19
CA VAL A 78 -13.52 -7.40 6.43
C VAL A 78 -13.08 -5.96 6.16
N ARG A 79 -14.03 -5.04 6.24
CA ARG A 79 -13.78 -3.60 6.08
C ARG A 79 -13.23 -3.02 7.39
N ILE A 80 -12.24 -2.14 7.26
CA ILE A 80 -11.54 -1.45 8.34
C ILE A 80 -11.45 0.02 7.97
N LEU A 81 -11.81 0.88 8.91
CA LEU A 81 -11.78 2.33 8.68
C LEU A 81 -10.34 2.86 8.79
N GLY A 82 -9.76 3.29 7.66
CA GLY A 82 -8.37 3.74 7.56
C GLY A 82 -8.16 5.24 7.81
N THR A 83 -9.20 5.99 8.19
CA THR A 83 -9.09 7.41 8.58
C THR A 83 -8.57 7.60 10.01
N GLN A 84 -8.52 6.53 10.80
CA GLN A 84 -8.02 6.53 12.17
C GLN A 84 -6.48 6.62 12.22
N SER A 85 -5.93 6.75 13.44
CA SER A 85 -4.48 6.72 13.65
C SER A 85 -3.87 5.36 13.25
N LYS A 86 -2.58 5.36 12.87
CA LYS A 86 -1.86 4.15 12.46
C LYS A 86 -2.00 3.00 13.46
N SER A 87 -1.89 3.32 14.75
CA SER A 87 -2.00 2.35 15.86
C SER A 87 -3.41 1.82 16.06
N ALA A 88 -4.44 2.66 15.89
CA ALA A 88 -5.83 2.24 15.99
C ALA A 88 -6.21 1.29 14.85
N VAL A 89 -5.85 1.64 13.60
CA VAL A 89 -6.06 0.78 12.42
C VAL A 89 -5.35 -0.56 12.61
N PHE A 90 -4.10 -0.54 13.08
CA PHE A 90 -3.33 -1.75 13.35
C PHE A 90 -3.96 -2.62 14.45
N GLY A 91 -4.42 -2.00 15.54
CA GLY A 91 -5.11 -2.69 16.63
C GLY A 91 -6.38 -3.39 16.14
N GLU A 92 -7.17 -2.73 15.30
CA GLU A 92 -8.37 -3.30 14.72
C GLU A 92 -8.06 -4.49 13.80
N ILE A 93 -7.09 -4.33 12.89
CA ILE A 93 -6.61 -5.41 12.01
C ILE A 93 -6.15 -6.61 12.85
N SER A 94 -5.27 -6.35 13.82
CA SER A 94 -4.66 -7.40 14.62
C SER A 94 -5.69 -8.16 15.45
N SER A 95 -6.67 -7.46 16.02
CA SER A 95 -7.78 -8.07 16.75
C SER A 95 -8.60 -9.02 15.85
N LYS A 96 -8.95 -8.57 14.63
CA LYS A 96 -9.70 -9.38 13.65
C LYS A 96 -8.90 -10.60 13.18
N ILE A 97 -7.60 -10.45 12.96
CA ILE A 97 -6.70 -11.56 12.62
C ILE A 97 -6.67 -12.58 13.76
N GLN A 98 -6.41 -12.14 15.00
CA GLN A 98 -6.36 -13.04 16.16
C GLN A 98 -7.67 -13.77 16.41
N HIS A 99 -8.80 -13.08 16.26
CA HIS A 99 -10.12 -13.70 16.37
C HIS A 99 -10.32 -14.82 15.35
N THR A 100 -9.91 -14.58 14.10
CA THR A 100 -10.04 -15.55 13.00
C THR A 100 -9.11 -16.75 13.19
N LEU A 101 -7.86 -16.51 13.59
CA LEU A 101 -6.88 -17.56 13.92
C LEU A 101 -7.42 -18.49 15.01
N ARG A 102 -7.92 -17.92 16.11
CA ARG A 102 -8.51 -18.68 17.22
C ARG A 102 -9.72 -19.50 16.78
N LYS A 103 -10.60 -18.91 15.96
CA LYS A 103 -11.79 -19.58 15.44
C LYS A 103 -11.44 -20.77 14.55
N ASN A 104 -10.38 -20.65 13.75
CA ASN A 104 -9.99 -21.67 12.77
C ASN A 104 -8.96 -22.68 13.31
N GLY A 105 -8.44 -22.48 14.53
CA GLY A 105 -7.34 -23.29 15.07
C GLY A 105 -6.02 -23.15 14.30
N GLU A 106 -5.83 -22.02 13.60
CA GLU A 106 -4.62 -21.75 12.82
C GLU A 106 -3.59 -21.01 13.66
N PHE A 107 -2.31 -21.33 13.45
CA PHE A 107 -1.18 -20.66 14.09
C PHE A 107 -0.55 -19.57 13.23
N TYR A 108 -0.68 -19.66 11.90
CA TYR A 108 -0.03 -18.77 10.95
C TYR A 108 -1.05 -17.98 10.15
N PRO A 109 -1.08 -16.65 10.27
CA PRO A 109 -2.07 -15.85 9.56
C PRO A 109 -1.77 -15.77 8.07
N LYS A 110 -2.81 -15.97 7.27
CA LYS A 110 -2.83 -15.73 5.83
C LYS A 110 -3.91 -14.70 5.53
N PHE A 111 -3.50 -13.51 5.09
CA PHE A 111 -4.41 -12.43 4.76
C PHE A 111 -3.95 -11.67 3.53
N MET A 112 -4.92 -11.10 2.82
CA MET A 112 -4.70 -10.14 1.75
C MET A 112 -5.18 -8.79 2.24
N LEU A 113 -4.32 -7.77 2.17
CA LEU A 113 -4.64 -6.39 2.53
C LEU A 113 -4.91 -5.59 1.25
N MET A 114 -6.14 -5.12 1.10
CA MET A 114 -6.63 -4.33 -0.04
C MET A 114 -6.93 -2.90 0.40
N GLY A 115 -6.90 -1.98 -0.57
CA GLY A 115 -7.24 -0.57 -0.35
C GLY A 115 -6.68 0.31 -1.46
N ALA A 116 -7.26 1.49 -1.63
CA ALA A 116 -6.83 2.46 -2.63
C ALA A 116 -5.39 2.98 -2.40
N PRO A 117 -4.73 3.56 -3.42
CA PRO A 117 -3.44 4.25 -3.23
C PRO A 117 -3.53 5.29 -2.11
N GLY A 118 -2.56 5.31 -1.18
CA GLY A 118 -2.60 6.23 -0.02
C GLY A 118 -3.37 5.71 1.20
N SER A 119 -4.03 4.55 1.13
CA SER A 119 -4.84 4.03 2.25
C SER A 119 -4.05 3.55 3.47
N GLY A 120 -2.71 3.50 3.39
CA GLY A 120 -1.84 3.05 4.48
C GLY A 120 -1.46 1.57 4.46
N LYS A 121 -1.71 0.85 3.34
CA LYS A 121 -1.37 -0.58 3.20
C LYS A 121 0.09 -0.88 3.57
N GLY A 122 1.05 -0.16 3.00
CA GLY A 122 2.47 -0.40 3.26
C GLY A 122 2.83 -0.29 4.74
N THR A 123 2.34 0.77 5.40
CA THR A 123 2.52 0.98 6.85
C THR A 123 1.93 -0.16 7.67
N GLN A 124 0.69 -0.56 7.38
CA GLN A 124 0.04 -1.65 8.10
C GLN A 124 0.74 -2.99 7.84
N CYS A 125 1.16 -3.27 6.61
CA CYS A 125 1.95 -4.47 6.27
C CYS A 125 3.26 -4.51 7.04
N ALA A 126 4.01 -3.40 7.13
CA ALA A 126 5.27 -3.35 7.88
C ALA A 126 5.07 -3.74 9.36
N MET A 127 4.06 -3.17 10.01
CA MET A 127 3.71 -3.51 11.40
C MET A 127 3.23 -4.96 11.56
N LEU A 128 2.54 -5.51 10.55
CA LEU A 128 2.07 -6.90 10.55
C LEU A 128 3.22 -7.89 10.38
N ILE A 129 4.20 -7.57 9.53
CA ILE A 129 5.42 -8.36 9.37
C ILE A 129 6.17 -8.42 10.69
N GLU A 130 6.37 -7.28 11.36
CA GLU A 130 7.03 -7.21 12.66
C GLU A 130 6.30 -8.05 13.73
N LYS A 131 4.97 -7.94 13.80
CA LYS A 131 4.17 -8.64 14.81
C LYS A 131 4.05 -10.14 14.60
N TYR A 132 3.92 -10.58 13.35
CA TYR A 132 3.56 -11.97 13.02
C TYR A 132 4.65 -12.74 12.28
N GLY A 133 5.76 -12.09 11.90
CA GLY A 133 6.83 -12.70 11.10
C GLY A 133 6.37 -13.12 9.69
N CYS A 134 5.37 -12.44 9.13
CA CYS A 134 4.80 -12.81 7.83
C CYS A 134 5.75 -12.51 6.67
N VAL A 135 5.74 -13.38 5.65
CA VAL A 135 6.33 -13.07 4.34
C VAL A 135 5.41 -12.08 3.62
N HIS A 136 5.96 -10.94 3.20
CA HIS A 136 5.23 -9.92 2.46
C HIS A 136 5.42 -10.09 0.95
N LEU A 137 4.31 -10.29 0.25
CA LEU A 137 4.26 -10.36 -1.21
C LEU A 137 3.51 -9.13 -1.73
N SER A 138 4.19 -8.31 -2.53
CA SER A 138 3.67 -7.05 -3.04
C SER A 138 4.07 -6.88 -4.50
N THR A 139 3.10 -7.05 -5.40
CA THR A 139 3.31 -6.84 -6.84
C THR A 139 3.83 -5.45 -7.15
N GLY A 140 3.36 -4.43 -6.40
CA GLY A 140 3.85 -3.08 -6.53
C GLY A 140 5.33 -2.92 -6.18
N ASP A 141 5.82 -3.61 -5.14
CA ASP A 141 7.25 -3.58 -4.79
C ASP A 141 8.10 -4.31 -5.83
N MET A 142 7.63 -5.46 -6.31
CA MET A 142 8.29 -6.21 -7.38
C MET A 142 8.40 -5.40 -8.67
N LEU A 143 7.32 -4.71 -9.08
CA LEU A 143 7.33 -3.82 -10.24
C LEU A 143 8.30 -2.65 -10.03
N ARG A 144 8.31 -2.01 -8.86
CA ARG A 144 9.26 -0.93 -8.56
C ARG A 144 10.71 -1.41 -8.59
N GLN A 145 10.98 -2.60 -8.08
CA GLN A 145 12.30 -3.22 -8.14
C GLN A 145 12.71 -3.44 -9.59
N ALA A 146 11.84 -4.02 -10.43
CA ALA A 146 12.10 -4.21 -11.86
C ALA A 146 12.39 -2.87 -12.57
N VAL A 147 11.62 -1.82 -12.26
CA VAL A 147 11.85 -0.47 -12.78
C VAL A 147 13.22 0.08 -12.35
N SER A 148 13.66 -0.19 -11.12
CA SER A 148 14.94 0.29 -10.60
C SER A 148 16.17 -0.34 -11.26
N GLU A 149 16.02 -1.52 -11.87
CA GLU A 149 17.07 -2.20 -12.63
C GLU A 149 17.38 -1.51 -13.98
N GLY A 150 16.51 -0.58 -14.41
CA GLY A 150 16.71 0.25 -15.60
C GLY A 150 16.84 -0.57 -16.87
N GLU A 151 17.76 -0.19 -17.75
CA GLU A 151 17.95 -0.84 -19.06
C GLU A 151 18.36 -2.31 -18.97
N LYS A 152 18.78 -2.80 -17.80
CA LYS A 152 19.07 -4.22 -17.57
C LYS A 152 17.81 -5.09 -17.54
N ASN A 153 16.63 -4.47 -17.38
CA ASN A 153 15.35 -5.14 -17.33
C ASN A 153 14.35 -4.47 -18.29
N ALA A 154 14.23 -5.01 -19.50
CA ALA A 154 13.35 -4.46 -20.54
C ALA A 154 11.87 -4.37 -20.09
N LEU A 155 11.39 -5.38 -19.35
CA LEU A 155 10.04 -5.38 -18.78
C LEU A 155 9.86 -4.28 -17.72
N GLY A 156 10.89 -4.03 -16.92
CA GLY A 156 10.92 -2.92 -15.97
C GLY A 156 10.80 -1.56 -16.67
N VAL A 157 11.50 -1.35 -17.79
CA VAL A 157 11.41 -0.12 -18.59
C VAL A 157 10.01 0.06 -19.19
N GLU A 158 9.36 -1.02 -19.61
CA GLU A 158 7.99 -0.98 -20.13
C GLU A 158 6.97 -0.71 -19.02
N ALA A 159 7.04 -1.45 -17.90
CA ALA A 159 6.20 -1.25 -16.73
C ALA A 159 6.30 0.20 -16.21
N LYS A 160 7.48 0.81 -16.27
CA LYS A 160 7.69 2.21 -15.89
C LYS A 160 6.74 3.17 -16.61
N LYS A 161 6.47 2.96 -17.90
CA LYS A 161 5.57 3.83 -18.70
C LYS A 161 4.14 3.81 -18.17
N PHE A 162 3.63 2.62 -17.83
CA PHE A 162 2.30 2.46 -17.24
C PHE A 162 2.25 3.04 -15.82
N MET A 163 3.28 2.78 -15.01
CA MET A 163 3.36 3.29 -13.64
C MET A 163 3.44 4.83 -13.60
N GLU A 164 4.20 5.45 -14.50
CA GLU A 164 4.34 6.91 -14.59
C GLU A 164 3.08 7.60 -15.10
N SER A 165 2.26 6.93 -15.91
CA SER A 165 0.96 7.43 -16.36
C SER A 165 -0.17 7.14 -15.36
N GLY A 166 0.11 6.43 -14.27
CA GLY A 166 -0.89 6.04 -13.27
C GLY A 166 -1.81 4.91 -13.73
N GLN A 167 -1.47 4.23 -14.83
CA GLN A 167 -2.19 3.08 -15.35
C GLN A 167 -1.77 1.78 -14.66
N LEU A 168 -2.61 0.75 -14.79
CA LEU A 168 -2.25 -0.60 -14.40
C LEU A 168 -1.28 -1.19 -15.43
N VAL A 169 -0.29 -1.93 -14.94
CA VAL A 169 0.56 -2.76 -15.81
C VAL A 169 -0.30 -3.94 -16.30
N PRO A 170 -0.38 -4.19 -17.61
CA PRO A 170 -1.16 -5.30 -18.16
C PRO A 170 -0.59 -6.66 -17.74
N ASP A 171 -1.38 -7.72 -17.94
CA ASP A 171 -0.98 -9.09 -17.63
C ASP A 171 -0.09 -9.71 -18.73
N GLU A 172 -0.16 -9.19 -19.96
CA GLU A 172 0.67 -9.58 -21.11
C GLU A 172 2.10 -9.01 -21.07
#